data_AF-A0A1R4H374-F1
#
_entry.id   AF-A0A1R4H374-F1
#
_cell.length_a   1.000
_cell.length_b   1.000
_cell.length_c   1.000
_cell.angle_alpha   90.00
_cell.angle_beta   90.00
_cell.angle_gamma   90.00
#
_symmetry.space_group_name_H-M   'P 1'
#
loop_
_entity.id
_entity.type
_entity.pdbx_description
1 polymer ?
#
loop_
_entity_poly.entity_id
_entity_poly.type
_entity_poly.pdbx_seq_one_letter_code
_entity_poly.pdbx_strand_id
1 'polypeptide(L)' 'MKTDSEVMNTGFESILSTLGMVDAERFIMLLKRDKFDYTEWQKKLWQDETIESLSKKAQKAWEQ' A
#
# COMPACT_ATOMS: atom_id res chain seq x y z
N MET A 1 -12.93 9.47 9.26
CA MET A 1 -12.54 8.55 8.17
C MET A 1 -12.69 9.33 6.88
N LYS A 2 -11.69 9.29 5.98
CA LYS A 2 -11.82 9.93 4.66
C LYS A 2 -12.93 9.22 3.87
N THR A 3 -13.62 9.95 3.00
CA THR A 3 -14.54 9.39 2.01
C THR A 3 -13.78 8.59 0.95
N ASP A 4 -14.46 7.68 0.29
CA ASP A 4 -13.87 6.88 -0.80
C ASP A 4 -13.25 7.78 -1.88
N SER A 5 -13.91 8.90 -2.21
CA SER A 5 -13.41 9.89 -3.16
C SER A 5 -12.13 10.57 -2.69
N GLU A 6 -12.04 10.94 -1.41
CA GLU A 6 -10.83 11.54 -0.83
C GLU A 6 -9.66 10.53 -0.80
N VAL A 7 -9.95 9.26 -0.51
CA VAL A 7 -8.94 8.19 -0.55
C VAL A 7 -8.43 8.00 -1.98
N MET A 8 -9.34 7.92 -2.95
CA MET A 8 -9.00 7.76 -4.37
C MET A 8 -8.18 8.94 -4.91
N ASN A 9 -8.60 10.18 -4.63
CA ASN A 9 -7.89 11.38 -5.07
C ASN A 9 -6.47 11.44 -4.48
N THR A 10 -6.34 11.21 -3.17
CA THR A 10 -5.03 11.16 -2.50
C THR A 10 -4.14 10.09 -3.14
N GLY A 11 -4.70 8.92 -3.46
CA GLY A 11 -3.99 7.81 -4.10
C GLY A 11 -3.47 8.18 -5.49
N PHE A 12 -4.31 8.77 -6.34
CA PHE A 12 -3.91 9.20 -7.67
C PHE A 12 -2.80 10.26 -7.63
N GLU A 13 -2.93 11.27 -6.78
CA GLU A 13 -1.89 12.30 -6.60
C GLU A 13 -0.56 11.69 -6.14
N SER A 14 -0.61 10.70 -5.24
CA SER A 14 0.59 10.01 -4.75
C SER A 14 1.29 9.21 -5.85
N ILE A 15 0.52 8.50 -6.68
CA ILE A 15 1.06 7.70 -7.79
C ILE A 15 1.64 8.63 -8.87
N LEU A 16 0.90 9.68 -9.25
CA LEU A 16 1.33 10.65 -10.26
C LEU A 16 2.60 11.41 -9.83
N SER A 17 2.67 11.83 -8.57
CA SER A 17 3.85 12.55 -8.05
C SER A 17 5.10 11.66 -7.98
N THR A 18 4.93 10.35 -7.78
CA THR A 18 6.05 9.40 -7.67
C THR A 18 6.52 8.88 -9.04
N LEU A 19 5.59 8.52 -9.92
CA LEU A 19 5.89 7.84 -11.19
C LEU A 19 5.88 8.77 -12.40
N GLY A 20 5.27 9.96 -12.29
CA GLY A 20 4.95 10.80 -13.44
C GLY A 20 3.77 10.24 -14.25
N MET A 21 3.29 11.03 -15.22
CA MET A 21 2.03 10.76 -15.92
C MET A 21 1.99 9.39 -16.62
N VAL A 22 2.99 9.09 -17.44
CA VAL A 22 2.98 7.91 -18.33
C VAL A 22 3.07 6.60 -17.52
N ASP A 23 3.99 6.54 -16.55
CA ASP A 23 4.16 5.34 -15.74
C ASP A 23 3.04 5.17 -14.71
N ALA A 24 2.43 6.26 -14.23
CA ALA A 24 1.23 6.20 -13.39
C ALA A 24 0.04 5.59 -14.14
N GLU A 25 -0.24 6.01 -15.38
CA GLU A 25 -1.30 5.42 -16.20
C GLU A 25 -1.06 3.94 -16.46
N ARG A 26 0.20 3.58 -16.81
CA ARG A 26 0.58 2.18 -17.01
C ARG A 26 0.43 1.36 -15.74
N PHE A 27 0.81 1.89 -14.58
CA PHE A 27 0.64 1.23 -13.28
C PHE A 27 -0.85 0.96 -12.98
N ILE A 28 -1.72 1.97 -13.13
CA ILE A 28 -3.16 1.81 -12.89
C ILE A 28 -3.76 0.77 -13.84
N MET A 29 -3.35 0.76 -15.11
CA MET A 29 -3.77 -0.24 -16.09
C MET A 29 -3.36 -1.65 -15.65
N LEU A 30 -2.10 -1.86 -15.25
CA LEU A 30 -1.61 -3.15 -14.79
C LEU A 30 -2.32 -3.61 -13.51
N LEU A 31 -2.52 -2.70 -12.55
CA LEU A 31 -3.23 -2.97 -11.30
C LEU A 31 -4.68 -3.43 -11.53
N LYS A 32 -5.36 -2.89 -12.55
CA LYS A 32 -6.73 -3.29 -12.91
C LYS A 32 -6.79 -4.56 -13.76
N ARG A 33 -5.81 -4.76 -14.64
CA ARG A 33 -5.79 -5.88 -15.60
C ARG A 33 -5.35 -7.18 -14.95
N ASP A 34 -4.29 -7.10 -14.16
CA ASP A 34 -3.82 -8.24 -13.39
C ASP A 34 -4.68 -8.26 -12.12
N LYS A 35 -5.30 -9.40 -11.80
CA LYS A 35 -6.07 -9.56 -10.54
C LYS A 35 -5.09 -9.41 -9.38
N PHE A 36 -4.80 -8.18 -8.97
CA PHE A 36 -3.84 -7.90 -7.92
C PHE A 36 -4.24 -8.69 -6.67
N ASP A 37 -3.44 -9.69 -6.33
CA ASP A 37 -3.70 -10.54 -5.19
C ASP A 37 -3.14 -9.85 -3.94
N TYR A 38 -4.04 -9.17 -3.23
CA TYR A 38 -3.73 -8.52 -1.97
C TYR A 38 -3.09 -9.48 -0.96
N THR A 39 -3.47 -10.76 -0.96
CA THR A 39 -2.95 -11.78 -0.03
C THR A 39 -1.49 -12.08 -0.32
N GLU A 40 -1.14 -12.21 -1.61
CA GLU A 40 0.25 -12.42 -2.02
C GLU A 40 1.12 -11.19 -1.81
N TRP A 41 0.57 -9.99 -2.04
CA TRP A 41 1.28 -8.75 -1.73
C TRP A 41 1.52 -8.58 -0.23
N GLN A 42 0.53 -8.88 0.61
CA GLN A 42 0.62 -8.77 2.07
C GLN A 42 1.73 -9.65 2.65
N LYS A 43 1.93 -10.86 2.10
CA LYS A 43 3.04 -11.74 2.49
C LYS A 43 4.42 -11.10 2.31
N LYS A 44 4.53 -10.08 1.46
CA LYS A 44 5.79 -9.37 1.19
C LYS A 44 6.08 -8.21 2.16
N LEU A 45 5.08 -7.75 2.92
CA LEU A 45 5.21 -6.55 3.75
C LEU A 45 6.24 -6.67 4.89
N TRP A 46 6.47 -7.88 5.37
CA TRP A 46 7.28 -8.14 6.56
C TRP A 46 8.31 -9.25 6.33
N GLN A 47 8.83 -9.37 5.11
CA GLN A 47 9.77 -10.44 4.76
C GLN A 47 11.05 -10.42 5.61
N ASP A 48 11.46 -9.23 6.05
CA ASP A 48 12.65 -9.03 6.86
C ASP A 48 12.37 -8.99 8.37
N GLU A 49 11.15 -9.33 8.80
CA GLU A 49 10.72 -9.21 10.19
C GLU A 49 10.25 -10.56 10.76
N THR A 50 10.64 -10.83 12.01
CA THR A 50 10.11 -11.98 12.74
C THR A 50 8.78 -11.64 13.42
N ILE A 51 7.97 -12.66 13.70
CA ILE A 51 6.71 -12.51 14.46
C ILE A 51 6.97 -11.81 15.81
N GLU A 52 8.05 -12.17 16.50
CA GLU A 52 8.42 -11.57 17.78
C GLU A 52 8.73 -10.07 17.64
N SER A 53 9.46 -9.66 16.59
CA SER A 53 9.75 -8.26 16.30
C SER A 53 8.47 -7.47 16.03
N LEU A 54 7.58 -8.01 15.18
CA LEU A 54 6.29 -7.38 14.88
C LEU A 54 5.41 -7.24 16.12
N SER A 55 5.34 -8.28 16.96
CA SER A 55 4.58 -8.26 18.21
C SER A 55 5.10 -7.19 19.16
N LYS A 56 6.43 -7.06 19.33
CA LYS A 56 7.06 -6.00 20.14
C LYS A 56 6.75 -4.60 19.60
N LYS A 57 6.80 -4.41 18.28
CA LYS A 57 6.46 -3.12 17.64
C LYS A 57 4.99 -2.76 17.86
N ALA A 58 4.08 -3.72 17.72
CA ALA A 58 2.66 -3.52 17.96
C ALA A 58 2.37 -3.15 19.41
N GLN A 59 2.97 -3.86 20.37
CA GLN A 59 2.86 -3.56 21.80
C GLN A 59 3.32 -2.12 22.11
N LYS A 60 4.49 -1.73 21.59
CA LYS A 60 5.02 -0.38 21.78
C LYS A 60 4.11 0.70 21.19
N ALA A 61 3.56 0.47 19.99
CA ALA A 61 2.66 1.43 19.35
C ALA A 61 1.31 1.56 20.07
N TRP A 62 0.86 0.51 20.76
CA TRP A 62 -0.36 0.52 21.56
C TRP A 62 -0.21 1.27 22.90
N GLU A 63 0.98 1.25 23.48
CA GLU A 63 1.30 1.93 24.74
C GLU A 63 1.59 3.44 24.58
N GLN A 64 1.69 3.93 23.34
CA GLN A 64 1.87 5.35 22.98
C GLN A 64 0.55 6.08 22.87
#